data_AF-A0A3D8HZD1-F1
#
_entry.id   AF-A0A3D8HZD1-F1
#
_cell.length_a   1.000
_cell.length_b   1.000
_cell.length_c   1.000
_cell.angle_alpha   90.00
_cell.angle_beta   90.00
_cell.angle_gamma   90.00
#
_symmetry.space_group_name_H-M   'P 1'
#
loop_
_entity.id
_entity.type
_entity.pdbx_description
1 polymer ?
#
loop_
_entity_poly.entity_id
_entity_poly.type
_entity_poly.pdbx_seq_one_letter_code
_entity_poly.pdbx_strand_id
1 'polypeptide(L)'
;MVNINKIIYLIALFVTTCFGATSSNQVWGKGYTFLKFLETYNIPSNVYWDLYPEDKELTAEIYAGVRYYTLIDDNNTLLQALIPLNDETQIHITKDDQTYKVDFIPVKYFSSTNSIALSIQKSPYQDIVDLTGDTNLANEFVNTYKNTINFNRNVLKNDKLALIYHSKYRLGRIFGTPDIKASLVETNGIPNFLFAYSDGKYYDQNGNGISRLLFRTPVSNARISSRFSLNRIHPILKVKRPHYGVDYAAPHGTNVKAAANGRVIFAGTKSGYGKVVEISHENGLKTLYAHLSKINAKKGQKVQTGQIIGKVGNSGLSTGSHLHFGLYRNNKPINPLSNINSKKSVLAKEQKEEFLKLAKQYEEQLKIAIIDNLHSKAPSYFASN
;
A
#
# COMPACT_ATOMS: atom_id res chain seq x y z
N MET A 1 -37.62 -61.41 55.29
CA MET A 1 -38.07 -60.00 55.28
C MET A 1 -36.91 -59.13 54.81
N VAL A 2 -37.16 -58.39 53.73
CA VAL A 2 -36.52 -57.18 53.18
C VAL A 2 -35.22 -56.69 53.85
N ASN A 3 -34.15 -56.50 53.05
CA ASN A 3 -33.51 -55.18 52.99
C ASN A 3 -32.73 -54.92 51.69
N ILE A 4 -33.21 -53.92 50.96
CA ILE A 4 -32.61 -53.28 49.79
C ILE A 4 -31.73 -52.14 50.31
N ASN A 5 -30.45 -52.05 49.90
CA ASN A 5 -29.61 -50.84 49.96
C ASN A 5 -28.32 -51.12 49.17
N LYS A 6 -27.74 -50.29 48.31
CA LYS A 6 -28.10 -49.01 47.67
C LYS A 6 -27.00 -48.86 46.60
N ILE A 7 -27.36 -48.83 45.33
CA ILE A 7 -26.44 -48.45 44.25
C ILE A 7 -26.61 -46.94 44.05
N ILE A 8 -25.56 -46.16 44.25
CA ILE A 8 -25.47 -44.78 43.78
C ILE A 8 -24.14 -44.66 43.05
N TYR A 9 -24.18 -44.74 41.71
CA TYR A 9 -23.13 -44.16 40.87
C TYR A 9 -23.69 -42.85 40.31
N LEU A 10 -23.12 -41.74 40.78
CA LEU A 10 -23.39 -40.39 40.30
C LEU A 10 -22.62 -40.21 38.98
N ILE A 11 -23.32 -40.15 37.85
CA ILE A 11 -22.73 -39.76 36.56
C ILE A 11 -22.72 -38.23 36.51
N ALA A 12 -21.57 -37.63 36.76
CA ALA A 12 -21.33 -36.21 36.47
C ALA A 12 -20.99 -36.08 34.98
N LEU A 13 -21.98 -35.71 34.16
CA LEU A 13 -21.75 -35.32 32.77
C LEU A 13 -21.11 -33.92 32.77
N PHE A 14 -19.79 -33.86 32.60
CA PHE A 14 -19.10 -32.61 32.28
C PHE A 14 -19.48 -32.22 30.85
N VAL A 15 -20.47 -31.35 30.69
CA VAL A 15 -20.71 -30.66 29.42
C VAL A 15 -19.62 -29.59 29.31
N THR A 16 -18.47 -29.95 28.74
CA THR A 16 -17.54 -28.95 28.22
C THR A 16 -18.21 -28.29 27.03
N THR A 17 -18.79 -27.11 27.24
CA THR A 17 -19.13 -26.22 26.13
C THR A 17 -17.82 -25.76 25.51
N CYS A 18 -17.36 -26.43 24.46
CA CYS A 18 -16.32 -25.89 23.61
C CYS A 18 -16.90 -24.62 22.97
N PHE A 19 -16.49 -23.44 23.45
CA PHE A 19 -16.77 -22.20 22.76
C PHE A 19 -16.05 -22.25 21.41
N GLY A 20 -16.80 -22.43 20.33
CA GLY A 20 -16.27 -22.41 18.98
C GLY A 20 -16.01 -20.96 18.56
N ALA A 21 -14.86 -20.73 17.95
CA ALA A 21 -14.61 -19.51 17.21
C ALA A 21 -14.12 -19.88 15.81
N THR A 22 -14.78 -19.33 14.80
CA THR A 22 -14.42 -19.58 13.41
C THR A 22 -13.63 -18.40 12.86
N SER A 23 -12.45 -18.71 12.32
CA SER A 23 -11.64 -17.74 11.59
C SER A 23 -12.00 -17.77 10.12
N SER A 24 -12.22 -16.60 9.53
CA SER A 24 -12.49 -16.46 8.09
C SER A 24 -11.71 -15.29 7.49
N ASN A 25 -11.63 -15.27 6.17
CA ASN A 25 -11.08 -14.13 5.44
C ASN A 25 -12.01 -13.70 4.32
N GLN A 26 -12.11 -12.39 4.10
CA GLN A 26 -13.02 -11.78 3.15
C GLN A 26 -12.30 -10.68 2.36
N VAL A 27 -12.85 -10.32 1.19
CA VAL A 27 -12.30 -9.25 0.35
C VAL A 27 -13.10 -7.97 0.58
N TRP A 28 -12.41 -6.87 0.86
CA TRP A 28 -13.01 -5.58 1.08
C TRP A 28 -13.64 -5.04 -0.22
N GLY A 29 -14.97 -4.91 -0.22
CA GLY A 29 -15.73 -4.49 -1.39
C GLY A 29 -15.47 -3.05 -1.81
N LYS A 30 -15.71 -2.74 -3.09
CA LYS A 30 -15.67 -1.36 -3.58
C LYS A 30 -16.74 -0.51 -2.91
N GLY A 31 -16.32 0.57 -2.26
CA GLY A 31 -17.23 1.47 -1.53
C GLY A 31 -17.66 0.97 -0.14
N TYR A 32 -17.19 -0.20 0.29
CA TYR A 32 -17.34 -0.66 1.66
C TYR A 32 -16.50 0.23 2.58
N THR A 33 -17.07 0.67 3.70
CA THR A 33 -16.45 1.63 4.63
C THR A 33 -16.28 1.00 6.00
N PHE A 34 -15.39 1.56 6.82
CA PHE A 34 -15.23 1.10 8.20
C PHE A 34 -16.55 1.15 9.00
N LEU A 35 -17.33 2.23 8.84
CA LEU A 35 -18.66 2.33 9.45
C LEU A 35 -19.61 1.23 8.96
N LYS A 36 -19.61 0.91 7.65
CA LYS A 36 -20.43 -0.18 7.13
C LYS A 36 -19.97 -1.55 7.64
N PHE A 37 -18.67 -1.71 7.87
CA PHE A 37 -18.12 -2.88 8.54
C PHE A 37 -18.64 -3.00 9.97
N LEU A 38 -18.60 -1.92 10.77
CA LEU A 38 -19.16 -1.95 12.12
C LEU A 38 -20.65 -2.34 12.11
N GLU A 39 -21.44 -1.74 11.23
CA GLU A 39 -22.86 -2.07 11.06
C GLU A 39 -23.08 -3.55 10.70
N THR A 40 -22.28 -4.10 9.78
CA THR A 40 -22.39 -5.49 9.30
C THR A 40 -22.20 -6.51 10.43
N TYR A 41 -21.36 -6.19 11.42
CA TYR A 41 -21.07 -7.04 12.57
C TYR A 41 -21.79 -6.60 13.85
N ASN A 42 -22.81 -5.73 13.74
CA ASN A 42 -23.57 -5.18 14.88
C ASN A 42 -22.68 -4.54 15.96
N ILE A 43 -21.56 -3.94 15.55
CA ILE A 43 -20.64 -3.24 16.44
C ILE A 43 -21.15 -1.80 16.65
N PRO A 44 -21.25 -1.33 17.89
CA PRO A 44 -21.67 0.05 18.19
C PRO A 44 -20.83 1.10 17.44
N SER A 45 -21.51 2.09 16.84
CA SER A 45 -20.83 3.11 16.02
C SER A 45 -19.91 4.06 16.82
N ASN A 46 -20.09 4.16 18.14
CA ASN A 46 -19.20 4.95 19.00
C ASN A 46 -17.75 4.44 18.95
N VAL A 47 -17.54 3.15 18.64
CA VAL A 47 -16.22 2.57 18.35
C VAL A 47 -15.47 3.35 17.26
N TYR A 48 -16.18 3.94 16.30
CA TYR A 48 -15.61 4.88 15.33
C TYR A 48 -15.62 6.33 15.85
N TRP A 49 -16.71 6.79 16.46
CA TRP A 49 -16.86 8.20 16.85
C TRP A 49 -15.95 8.62 18.00
N ASP A 50 -15.52 7.68 18.85
CA ASP A 50 -14.63 7.89 19.99
C ASP A 50 -13.14 7.90 19.57
N LEU A 51 -12.83 7.52 18.33
CA LEU A 51 -11.47 7.60 17.79
C LEU A 51 -10.96 9.05 17.72
N TYR A 52 -9.64 9.20 17.82
CA TYR A 52 -8.98 10.47 17.50
C TYR A 52 -9.17 10.82 16.01
N PRO A 53 -9.24 12.13 15.65
CA PRO A 53 -9.41 12.55 14.25
C PRO A 53 -8.43 11.89 13.28
N GLU A 54 -7.17 11.73 13.67
CA GLU A 54 -6.11 11.12 12.87
C GLU A 54 -6.36 9.61 12.67
N ASP A 55 -6.87 8.93 13.68
CA ASP A 55 -7.24 7.51 13.59
C ASP A 55 -8.48 7.33 12.70
N LYS A 56 -9.42 8.30 12.69
CA LYS A 56 -10.55 8.32 11.75
C LYS A 56 -10.10 8.46 10.30
N GLU A 57 -9.10 9.29 10.01
CA GLU A 57 -8.50 9.35 8.67
C GLU A 57 -7.91 8.00 8.25
N LEU A 58 -7.19 7.33 9.16
CA LEU A 58 -6.65 6.00 8.88
C LEU A 58 -7.72 4.96 8.53
N THR A 59 -8.93 5.04 9.11
CA THR A 59 -10.04 4.15 8.70
C THR A 59 -10.51 4.36 7.26
N ALA A 60 -10.20 5.52 6.66
CA ALA A 60 -10.56 5.85 5.27
C ALA A 60 -9.53 5.37 4.24
N GLU A 61 -8.40 4.84 4.72
CA GLU A 61 -7.29 4.30 3.90
C GLU A 61 -7.50 2.83 3.53
N ILE A 62 -8.56 2.18 4.06
CA ILE A 62 -8.92 0.82 3.66
C ILE A 62 -9.29 0.84 2.16
N TYR A 63 -8.53 0.07 1.36
CA TYR A 63 -8.69 0.07 -0.09
C TYR A 63 -9.48 -1.16 -0.57
N ALA A 64 -10.26 -0.97 -1.64
CA ALA A 64 -11.02 -2.06 -2.24
C ALA A 64 -10.09 -3.17 -2.75
N GLY A 65 -10.50 -4.42 -2.59
CA GLY A 65 -9.72 -5.60 -2.96
C GLY A 65 -8.79 -6.10 -1.85
N VAL A 66 -8.58 -5.34 -0.76
CA VAL A 66 -7.76 -5.82 0.36
C VAL A 66 -8.45 -6.99 1.05
N ARG A 67 -7.68 -8.03 1.40
CA ARG A 67 -8.18 -9.15 2.20
C ARG A 67 -8.08 -8.82 3.69
N TYR A 68 -9.18 -8.96 4.41
CA TYR A 68 -9.21 -8.83 5.87
C TYR A 68 -9.62 -10.16 6.51
N TYR A 69 -9.34 -10.28 7.80
CA TYR A 69 -9.55 -11.49 8.58
C TYR A 69 -10.47 -11.20 9.75
N THR A 70 -11.36 -12.14 10.06
CA THR A 70 -12.28 -12.03 11.19
C THR A 70 -12.26 -13.31 12.01
N LEU A 71 -12.41 -13.18 13.32
CA LEU A 71 -12.72 -14.26 14.25
C LEU A 71 -14.11 -14.00 14.80
N ILE A 72 -15.01 -14.98 14.65
CA ILE A 72 -16.42 -14.87 14.99
C ILE A 72 -16.79 -16.05 15.89
N ASP A 73 -17.57 -15.81 16.94
CA ASP A 73 -18.08 -16.88 17.82
C ASP A 73 -19.31 -17.60 17.22
N ASP A 74 -19.79 -18.63 17.91
CA ASP A 74 -20.95 -19.42 17.49
C ASP A 74 -22.26 -18.59 17.42
N ASN A 75 -22.32 -17.41 18.06
CA ASN A 75 -23.45 -16.49 18.02
C ASN A 75 -23.34 -15.44 16.91
N ASN A 76 -22.41 -15.62 15.96
CA ASN A 76 -22.08 -14.63 14.92
C ASN A 76 -21.56 -13.29 15.45
N THR A 77 -21.07 -13.25 16.68
CA THR A 77 -20.45 -12.05 17.25
C THR A 77 -19.01 -11.96 16.79
N LEU A 78 -18.61 -10.79 16.25
CA LEU A 78 -17.21 -10.54 15.95
C LEU A 78 -16.40 -10.47 17.25
N LEU A 79 -15.43 -11.38 17.41
CA LEU A 79 -14.45 -11.35 18.51
C LEU A 79 -13.22 -10.53 18.12
N GLN A 80 -12.76 -10.66 16.87
CA GLN A 80 -11.57 -9.97 16.39
C GLN A 80 -11.64 -9.68 14.90
N ALA A 81 -11.05 -8.58 14.44
CA ALA A 81 -10.77 -8.35 13.02
C ALA A 81 -9.39 -7.76 12.78
N LEU A 82 -8.77 -8.16 11.67
CA LEU A 82 -7.52 -7.61 11.16
C LEU A 82 -7.74 -7.08 9.75
N ILE A 83 -7.77 -5.75 9.60
CA ILE A 83 -8.11 -5.06 8.36
C ILE A 83 -6.90 -4.24 7.88
N PRO A 84 -6.16 -4.69 6.85
CA PRO A 84 -4.98 -3.97 6.38
C PRO A 84 -5.34 -2.62 5.75
N LEU A 85 -4.55 -1.60 6.10
CA LEU A 85 -4.59 -0.28 5.46
C LEU A 85 -3.57 -0.20 4.31
N ASN A 86 -2.48 -0.94 4.46
CA ASN A 86 -1.40 -1.13 3.48
C ASN A 86 -0.55 -2.31 3.95
N ASP A 87 0.64 -2.43 3.38
CA ASP A 87 1.56 -3.54 3.59
C ASP A 87 2.26 -3.51 4.96
N GLU A 88 2.13 -2.40 5.71
CA GLU A 88 2.84 -2.15 6.96
C GLU A 88 1.91 -2.03 8.16
N THR A 89 0.69 -1.53 7.99
CA THR A 89 -0.26 -1.24 9.08
C THR A 89 -1.64 -1.82 8.82
N GLN A 90 -2.28 -2.30 9.87
CA GLN A 90 -3.65 -2.78 9.87
C GLN A 90 -4.42 -2.27 11.08
N ILE A 91 -5.73 -2.14 10.91
CA ILE A 91 -6.67 -2.00 12.01
C ILE A 91 -6.81 -3.35 12.68
N HIS A 92 -6.78 -3.36 14.01
CA HIS A 92 -7.06 -4.48 14.87
C HIS A 92 -8.27 -4.14 15.74
N ILE A 93 -9.38 -4.82 15.49
CA ILE A 93 -10.56 -4.73 16.35
C ILE A 93 -10.52 -5.94 17.28
N THR A 94 -10.72 -5.72 18.57
CA THR A 94 -10.88 -6.78 19.58
C THR A 94 -12.11 -6.50 20.43
N LYS A 95 -12.92 -7.54 20.67
CA LYS A 95 -13.97 -7.50 21.68
C LYS A 95 -13.36 -7.81 23.05
N ASP A 96 -13.56 -6.93 24.02
CA ASP A 96 -13.18 -7.10 25.42
C ASP A 96 -14.44 -6.96 26.28
N ASP A 97 -14.83 -8.04 26.98
CA ASP A 97 -16.13 -8.23 27.61
C ASP A 97 -17.32 -7.85 26.70
N GLN A 98 -17.92 -6.67 26.92
CA GLN A 98 -19.05 -6.11 26.16
C GLN A 98 -18.65 -4.94 25.26
N THR A 99 -17.38 -4.54 25.25
CA THR A 99 -16.89 -3.38 24.51
C THR A 99 -15.98 -3.79 23.36
N TYR A 100 -15.82 -2.90 22.39
CA TYR A 100 -14.90 -3.10 21.27
C TYR A 100 -13.79 -2.06 21.34
N LYS A 101 -12.56 -2.54 21.20
CA LYS A 101 -11.37 -1.70 21.10
C LYS A 101 -10.83 -1.72 19.68
N VAL A 102 -10.32 -0.59 19.23
CA VAL A 102 -9.67 -0.42 17.93
C VAL A 102 -8.22 0.02 18.16
N ASP A 103 -7.29 -0.77 17.63
CA ASP A 103 -5.87 -0.46 17.61
C ASP A 103 -5.35 -0.42 16.17
N PHE A 104 -4.27 0.34 15.93
CA PHE A 104 -3.55 0.35 14.66
C PHE A 104 -2.18 -0.28 14.90
N ILE A 105 -2.01 -1.49 14.39
CA ILE A 105 -0.83 -2.32 14.66
C ILE A 105 -0.06 -2.63 13.37
N PRO A 106 1.24 -2.94 13.46
CA PRO A 106 2.00 -3.41 12.30
C PRO A 106 1.43 -4.71 11.73
N VAL A 107 1.46 -4.86 10.41
CA VAL A 107 1.19 -6.15 9.77
C VAL A 107 2.39 -7.06 10.01
N LYS A 108 2.13 -8.26 10.54
CA LYS A 108 3.15 -9.31 10.62
C LYS A 108 3.18 -10.08 9.30
N TYR A 109 4.36 -10.09 8.69
CA TYR A 109 4.68 -10.82 7.47
C TYR A 109 6.12 -11.31 7.56
N PHE A 110 6.47 -12.31 6.75
CA PHE A 110 7.87 -12.62 6.45
C PHE A 110 8.19 -12.14 5.03
N SER A 111 9.45 -11.78 4.80
CA SER A 111 9.94 -11.35 3.51
C SER A 111 10.87 -12.41 2.96
N SER A 112 10.84 -12.65 1.65
CA SER A 112 11.79 -13.51 0.97
C SER A 112 12.26 -12.82 -0.30
N THR A 113 13.57 -12.90 -0.55
CA THR A 113 14.18 -12.46 -1.80
C THR A 113 13.95 -13.53 -2.86
N ASN A 114 13.39 -13.11 -3.98
CA ASN A 114 13.11 -13.97 -5.12
C ASN A 114 13.85 -13.41 -6.34
N SER A 115 14.27 -14.30 -7.23
CA SER A 115 14.76 -13.94 -8.56
C SER A 115 13.97 -14.67 -9.63
N ILE A 116 13.71 -14.00 -10.75
CA ILE A 116 13.15 -14.62 -11.95
C ILE A 116 13.97 -14.19 -13.16
N ALA A 117 14.04 -15.05 -14.17
CA ALA A 117 14.48 -14.68 -15.50
C ALA A 117 13.64 -15.41 -16.54
N LEU A 118 13.29 -14.73 -17.63
CA LEU A 118 12.46 -15.29 -18.70
C LEU A 118 12.80 -14.67 -20.05
N SER A 119 12.50 -15.40 -21.13
CA SER A 119 12.50 -14.89 -22.50
C SER A 119 11.10 -14.45 -22.88
N ILE A 120 10.97 -13.21 -23.34
CA ILE A 120 9.68 -12.57 -23.62
C ILE A 120 9.02 -13.25 -24.82
N GLN A 121 7.78 -13.70 -24.64
CA GLN A 121 6.98 -14.37 -25.67
C GLN A 121 5.75 -13.56 -26.06
N LYS A 122 5.08 -12.94 -25.08
CA LYS A 122 3.87 -12.15 -25.29
C LYS A 122 4.13 -10.67 -25.04
N SER A 123 4.50 -10.37 -23.81
CA SER A 123 4.87 -9.02 -23.37
C SER A 123 5.48 -9.15 -21.98
N PRO A 124 6.37 -8.24 -21.56
CA PRO A 124 6.93 -8.28 -20.22
C PRO A 124 5.87 -8.38 -19.12
N TYR A 125 4.75 -7.67 -19.26
CA TYR A 125 3.64 -7.75 -18.31
C TYR A 125 3.06 -9.17 -18.24
N GLN A 126 2.60 -9.69 -19.38
CA GLN A 126 1.89 -10.96 -19.43
C GLN A 126 2.80 -12.14 -19.05
N ASP A 127 4.06 -12.12 -19.50
CA ASP A 127 5.01 -13.20 -19.22
C ASP A 127 5.40 -13.25 -17.73
N ILE A 128 5.48 -12.09 -17.04
CA ILE A 128 5.65 -12.05 -15.57
C ILE A 128 4.42 -12.61 -14.86
N VAL A 129 3.21 -12.25 -15.30
CA VAL A 129 1.96 -12.78 -14.70
C VAL A 129 1.85 -14.28 -14.90
N ASP A 130 2.15 -14.78 -16.10
CA ASP A 130 2.07 -16.21 -16.42
C ASP A 130 3.06 -17.03 -15.59
N LEU A 131 4.26 -16.49 -15.33
CA LEU A 131 5.28 -17.16 -14.52
C LEU A 131 4.98 -17.11 -13.01
N THR A 132 4.51 -15.98 -12.51
CA THR A 132 4.47 -15.71 -11.04
C THR A 132 3.06 -15.74 -10.45
N GLY A 133 2.02 -15.58 -11.29
CA GLY A 133 0.65 -15.31 -10.84
C GLY A 133 0.49 -13.94 -10.16
N ASP A 134 1.53 -13.10 -10.11
CA ASP A 134 1.54 -11.84 -9.38
C ASP A 134 1.38 -10.63 -10.32
N THR A 135 0.15 -10.13 -10.41
CA THR A 135 -0.17 -8.93 -11.18
C THR A 135 0.47 -7.67 -10.62
N ASN A 136 0.76 -7.60 -9.32
CA ASN A 136 1.40 -6.44 -8.70
C ASN A 136 2.87 -6.36 -9.10
N LEU A 137 3.56 -7.50 -9.17
CA LEU A 137 4.94 -7.58 -9.66
C LEU A 137 5.04 -7.12 -11.11
N ALA A 138 4.17 -7.64 -11.98
CA ALA A 138 4.14 -7.24 -13.39
C ALA A 138 3.86 -5.74 -13.58
N ASN A 139 2.92 -5.19 -12.79
CA ASN A 139 2.62 -3.76 -12.81
C ASN A 139 3.80 -2.91 -12.32
N GLU A 140 4.44 -3.29 -11.20
CA GLU A 140 5.60 -2.55 -10.67
C GLU A 140 6.77 -2.56 -11.65
N PHE A 141 7.03 -3.69 -12.29
CA PHE A 141 8.05 -3.80 -13.32
C PHE A 141 7.78 -2.87 -14.51
N VAL A 142 6.58 -2.95 -15.10
CA VAL A 142 6.22 -2.11 -16.25
C VAL A 142 6.27 -0.62 -15.88
N ASN A 143 5.77 -0.26 -14.71
CA ASN A 143 5.79 1.12 -14.22
C ASN A 143 7.21 1.67 -14.00
N THR A 144 8.15 0.80 -13.64
CA THR A 144 9.56 1.18 -13.41
C THR A 144 10.25 1.64 -14.71
N TYR A 145 9.90 1.05 -15.84
CA TYR A 145 10.48 1.36 -17.16
C TYR A 145 9.61 2.27 -18.05
N LYS A 146 8.38 2.59 -17.66
CA LYS A 146 7.40 3.28 -18.52
C LYS A 146 7.90 4.61 -19.14
N ASN A 147 8.80 5.31 -18.45
CA ASN A 147 9.37 6.59 -18.91
C ASN A 147 10.69 6.44 -19.67
N THR A 148 11.28 5.23 -19.72
CA THR A 148 12.58 4.97 -20.34
C THR A 148 12.45 4.08 -21.57
N ILE A 149 11.54 3.10 -21.54
CA ILE A 149 11.36 2.11 -22.59
C ILE A 149 9.90 2.04 -22.99
N ASN A 150 9.64 2.13 -24.30
CA ASN A 150 8.33 1.80 -24.84
C ASN A 150 8.30 0.31 -25.17
N PHE A 151 7.80 -0.51 -24.25
CA PHE A 151 7.78 -1.96 -24.40
C PHE A 151 7.20 -2.44 -25.74
N ASN A 152 6.14 -1.79 -26.24
CA ASN A 152 5.50 -2.19 -27.51
C ASN A 152 6.36 -1.91 -28.74
N ARG A 153 7.33 -1.00 -28.64
CA ARG A 153 8.19 -0.59 -29.78
C ARG A 153 9.61 -1.11 -29.67
N ASN A 154 10.11 -1.27 -28.45
CA ASN A 154 11.53 -1.50 -28.19
C ASN A 154 11.84 -2.92 -27.76
N VAL A 155 10.85 -3.66 -27.23
CA VAL A 155 11.05 -5.03 -26.74
C VAL A 155 10.48 -6.01 -27.75
N LEU A 156 11.32 -6.95 -28.17
CA LEU A 156 11.02 -7.95 -29.18
C LEU A 156 10.81 -9.32 -28.55
N LYS A 157 10.24 -10.23 -29.34
CA LYS A 157 10.15 -11.64 -28.95
C LYS A 157 11.57 -12.20 -28.75
N ASN A 158 11.74 -12.97 -27.68
CA ASN A 158 13.00 -13.55 -27.19
C ASN A 158 13.98 -12.59 -26.53
N ASP A 159 13.68 -11.28 -26.45
CA ASP A 159 14.39 -10.39 -25.52
C ASP A 159 14.24 -10.95 -24.10
N LYS A 160 15.29 -10.86 -23.29
CA LYS A 160 15.30 -11.38 -21.93
C LYS A 160 14.88 -10.33 -20.92
N LEU A 161 14.23 -10.77 -19.86
CA LEU A 161 14.06 -9.96 -18.66
C LEU A 161 14.46 -10.77 -17.42
N ALA A 162 14.92 -10.07 -16.39
CA ALA A 162 15.19 -10.66 -15.09
C ALA A 162 14.88 -9.67 -13.96
N LEU A 163 14.43 -10.19 -12.82
CA LEU A 163 14.11 -9.40 -11.63
C LEU A 163 14.74 -10.02 -10.40
N ILE A 164 15.15 -9.15 -9.47
CA ILE A 164 15.45 -9.50 -8.08
C ILE A 164 14.52 -8.63 -7.23
N TYR A 165 13.68 -9.26 -6.42
CA TYR A 165 12.63 -8.57 -5.68
C TYR A 165 12.34 -9.23 -4.35
N HIS A 166 11.86 -8.44 -3.40
CA HIS A 166 11.36 -8.97 -2.14
C HIS A 166 9.84 -9.16 -2.23
N SER A 167 9.40 -10.38 -1.92
CA SER A 167 7.99 -10.71 -1.73
C SER A 167 7.69 -10.77 -0.25
N LYS A 168 6.57 -10.17 0.15
CA LYS A 168 6.04 -10.31 1.50
C LYS A 168 4.98 -11.39 1.51
N TYR A 169 4.99 -12.21 2.55
CA TYR A 169 4.06 -13.31 2.73
C TYR A 169 3.35 -13.21 4.08
N ARG A 170 2.05 -13.44 4.05
CA ARG A 170 1.19 -13.50 5.23
C ARG A 170 0.30 -14.73 5.13
N LEU A 171 0.39 -15.60 6.14
CA LEU A 171 -0.38 -16.85 6.20
C LEU A 171 -0.21 -17.71 4.93
N GLY A 172 1.05 -17.84 4.47
CA GLY A 172 1.40 -18.63 3.29
C GLY A 172 1.02 -18.00 1.94
N ARG A 173 0.54 -16.76 1.91
CA ARG A 173 0.11 -16.06 0.69
C ARG A 173 0.92 -14.79 0.46
N ILE A 174 1.17 -14.46 -0.80
CA ILE A 174 1.75 -13.16 -1.18
C ILE A 174 0.83 -12.05 -0.67
N PHE A 175 1.44 -11.02 -0.07
CA PHE A 175 0.75 -9.90 0.55
C PHE A 175 1.43 -8.59 0.18
N GLY A 176 0.65 -7.60 -0.21
CA GLY A 176 1.14 -6.26 -0.50
C GLY A 176 1.84 -6.11 -1.84
N THR A 177 2.64 -5.05 -1.97
CA THR A 177 3.37 -4.71 -3.18
C THR A 177 4.78 -5.30 -3.12
N PRO A 178 5.21 -6.06 -4.15
CA PRO A 178 6.59 -6.53 -4.23
C PRO A 178 7.56 -5.35 -4.37
N ASP A 179 8.75 -5.52 -3.81
CA ASP A 179 9.80 -4.49 -3.77
C ASP A 179 10.94 -4.90 -4.69
N ILE A 180 10.88 -4.43 -5.95
CA ILE A 180 11.90 -4.73 -6.96
C ILE A 180 13.20 -4.02 -6.57
N LYS A 181 14.25 -4.81 -6.31
CA LYS A 181 15.59 -4.31 -5.97
C LYS A 181 16.44 -4.07 -7.21
N ALA A 182 16.33 -4.97 -8.16
CA ALA A 182 17.01 -4.85 -9.43
C ALA A 182 16.19 -5.48 -10.54
N SER A 183 16.30 -4.90 -11.72
CA SER A 183 15.63 -5.40 -12.90
C SER A 183 16.50 -5.20 -14.14
N LEU A 184 16.34 -6.12 -15.08
CA LEU A 184 16.89 -6.05 -16.42
C LEU A 184 15.78 -6.33 -17.42
N VAL A 185 15.80 -5.58 -18.51
CA VAL A 185 15.07 -5.92 -19.74
C VAL A 185 15.92 -5.62 -20.95
N GLU A 186 15.99 -6.58 -21.86
CA GLU A 186 16.62 -6.37 -23.16
C GLU A 186 15.69 -5.60 -24.09
N THR A 187 16.27 -4.72 -24.89
CA THR A 187 15.62 -4.09 -26.03
C THR A 187 16.43 -4.41 -27.26
N ASN A 188 15.94 -5.31 -28.12
CA ASN A 188 16.67 -5.82 -29.26
C ASN A 188 18.06 -6.38 -28.85
N GLY A 189 18.07 -7.21 -27.80
CA GLY A 189 19.28 -7.82 -27.22
C GLY A 189 20.18 -6.89 -26.40
N ILE A 190 19.88 -5.59 -26.30
CA ILE A 190 20.66 -4.64 -25.49
C ILE A 190 20.08 -4.58 -24.07
N PRO A 191 20.85 -4.92 -23.02
CA PRO A 191 20.33 -4.96 -21.65
C PRO A 191 20.17 -3.56 -21.05
N ASN A 192 19.00 -3.30 -20.46
CA ASN A 192 18.71 -2.07 -19.73
C ASN A 192 18.47 -2.39 -18.25
N PHE A 193 19.38 -1.94 -17.39
CA PHE A 193 19.31 -2.19 -15.96
C PHE A 193 18.65 -1.03 -15.20
N LEU A 194 17.85 -1.38 -14.20
CA LEU A 194 17.36 -0.42 -13.19
C LEU A 194 17.52 -1.02 -11.79
N PHE A 195 18.06 -0.21 -10.88
CA PHE A 195 18.35 -0.59 -9.51
C PHE A 195 17.63 0.35 -8.53
N ALA A 196 16.95 -0.22 -7.54
CA ALA A 196 16.38 0.54 -6.44
C ALA A 196 17.48 0.97 -5.46
N TYR A 197 17.36 2.19 -4.91
CA TYR A 197 18.24 2.68 -3.86
C TYR A 197 17.45 3.04 -2.59
N SER A 198 18.16 3.32 -1.49
CA SER A 198 17.61 3.57 -0.15
C SER A 198 16.63 4.75 -0.07
N ASP A 199 16.68 5.67 -1.04
CA ASP A 199 15.76 6.80 -1.17
C ASP A 199 14.41 6.45 -1.84
N GLY A 200 14.21 5.18 -2.22
CA GLY A 200 13.01 4.68 -2.87
C GLY A 200 12.90 5.06 -4.36
N LYS A 201 14.01 5.48 -4.99
CA LYS A 201 14.11 5.77 -6.43
C LYS A 201 14.86 4.67 -7.17
N TYR A 202 14.68 4.66 -8.49
CA TYR A 202 15.38 3.76 -9.41
C TYR A 202 16.43 4.54 -10.20
N TYR A 203 17.57 3.91 -10.42
CA TYR A 203 18.74 4.47 -11.06
C TYR A 203 19.30 3.48 -12.10
N ASP A 204 19.89 3.99 -13.17
CA ASP A 204 20.64 3.17 -14.13
C ASP A 204 22.01 2.72 -13.56
N GLN A 205 22.76 1.91 -14.30
CA GLN A 205 24.08 1.43 -13.87
C GLN A 205 25.12 2.55 -13.63
N ASN A 206 24.85 3.78 -14.08
CA ASN A 206 25.74 4.93 -13.92
C ASN A 206 25.33 5.83 -12.72
N GLY A 207 24.25 5.48 -12.02
CA GLY A 207 23.68 6.27 -10.93
C GLY A 207 22.84 7.46 -11.40
N ASN A 208 22.37 7.45 -12.65
CA ASN A 208 21.44 8.47 -13.12
C ASN A 208 20.01 8.06 -12.75
N GLY A 209 19.32 8.90 -11.99
CA GLY A 209 17.94 8.66 -11.62
C GLY A 209 17.00 8.72 -12.82
N ILE A 210 16.04 7.79 -12.87
CA ILE A 210 14.98 7.81 -13.87
C ILE A 210 14.00 8.93 -13.54
N SER A 211 13.72 9.78 -14.53
CA SER A 211 12.85 10.95 -14.37
C SER A 211 11.45 10.51 -13.95
N ARG A 212 11.08 10.85 -12.70
CA ARG A 212 9.71 10.66 -12.19
C ARG A 212 8.88 11.91 -12.47
N LEU A 213 7.57 11.70 -12.53
CA LEU A 213 6.57 12.76 -12.57
C LEU A 213 6.89 13.82 -11.49
N LEU A 214 7.09 15.07 -11.90
CA LEU A 214 7.38 16.16 -10.97
C LEU A 214 6.07 16.65 -10.36
N PHE A 215 5.87 16.39 -9.07
CA PHE A 215 4.75 16.95 -8.34
C PHE A 215 5.05 18.39 -7.94
N ARG A 216 4.06 19.28 -8.10
CA ARG A 216 4.08 20.63 -7.54
C ARG A 216 3.34 20.66 -6.22
N THR A 217 3.73 21.59 -5.35
CA THR A 217 2.98 21.86 -4.11
C THR A 217 1.53 22.22 -4.47
N PRO A 218 0.53 21.52 -3.91
CA PRO A 218 -0.87 21.65 -4.32
C PRO A 218 -1.57 22.89 -3.78
N VAL A 219 -0.95 23.60 -2.82
CA VAL A 219 -1.48 24.80 -2.20
C VAL A 219 -0.37 25.84 -2.03
N SER A 220 -0.63 27.07 -2.45
CA SER A 220 0.36 28.16 -2.39
C SER A 220 0.34 28.82 -1.01
N ASN A 221 1.51 29.30 -0.56
CA ASN A 221 1.68 30.05 0.69
C ASN A 221 1.17 29.35 1.97
N ALA A 222 1.14 28.01 1.96
CA ALA A 222 0.74 27.22 3.12
C ALA A 222 1.94 26.80 3.96
N ARG A 223 1.76 26.75 5.28
CA ARG A 223 2.75 26.20 6.21
C ARG A 223 2.50 24.70 6.38
N ILE A 224 3.56 23.90 6.41
CA ILE A 224 3.46 22.49 6.79
C ILE A 224 3.19 22.42 8.30
N SER A 225 2.02 21.93 8.66
CA SER A 225 1.59 21.74 10.06
C SER A 225 1.91 20.33 10.56
N SER A 226 1.81 19.33 9.68
CA SER A 226 2.20 17.95 9.95
C SER A 226 2.90 17.34 8.73
N ARG A 227 3.96 16.57 8.97
CA ARG A 227 4.72 15.88 7.93
C ARG A 227 4.26 14.42 7.80
N PHE A 228 4.57 13.84 6.64
CA PHE A 228 4.47 12.39 6.45
C PHE A 228 5.35 11.67 7.45
N SER A 229 4.84 10.59 8.04
CA SER A 229 5.62 9.71 8.90
C SER A 229 4.95 8.35 9.02
N LEU A 230 5.71 7.28 8.89
CA LEU A 230 5.20 5.93 9.16
C LEU A 230 5.11 5.61 10.66
N ASN A 231 5.78 6.40 11.51
CA ASN A 231 5.98 6.11 12.93
C ASN A 231 5.86 7.38 13.80
N ARG A 232 4.92 8.29 13.50
CA ARG A 232 4.72 9.52 14.30
C ARG A 232 4.26 9.13 15.70
N ILE A 233 4.91 9.67 16.73
CA ILE A 233 4.41 9.51 18.09
C ILE A 233 3.17 10.40 18.23
N HIS A 234 2.02 9.79 18.49
CA HIS A 234 0.78 10.51 18.72
C HIS A 234 0.94 11.41 19.97
N PRO A 235 0.67 12.72 19.88
CA PRO A 235 1.05 13.67 20.92
C PRO A 235 0.37 13.39 22.27
N ILE A 236 -0.87 12.90 22.22
CA ILE A 236 -1.71 12.58 23.40
C ILE A 236 -1.46 11.14 23.85
N LEU A 237 -1.82 10.16 23.00
CA LEU A 237 -1.69 8.73 23.30
C LEU A 237 -0.26 8.21 23.52
N LYS A 238 0.78 8.95 23.09
CA LYS A 238 2.20 8.53 23.10
C LYS A 238 2.49 7.19 22.38
N VAL A 239 1.55 6.69 21.59
CA VAL A 239 1.73 5.51 20.73
C VAL A 239 2.17 5.92 19.33
N LYS A 240 2.85 5.02 18.61
CA LYS A 240 3.20 5.24 17.20
C LYS A 240 1.93 5.14 16.34
N ARG A 241 1.64 6.18 15.58
CA ARG A 241 0.58 6.24 14.56
C ARG A 241 1.17 6.75 13.25
N PRO A 242 0.84 6.14 12.12
CA PRO A 242 1.24 6.69 10.84
C PRO A 242 0.45 7.95 10.50
N HIS A 243 1.06 8.79 9.68
CA HIS A 243 0.41 9.89 8.98
C HIS A 243 0.82 9.79 7.51
N TYR A 244 -0.12 9.35 6.67
CA TYR A 244 0.13 8.95 5.28
C TYR A 244 0.12 10.11 4.28
N GLY A 245 0.12 11.35 4.77
CA GLY A 245 0.16 12.55 3.96
C GLY A 245 0.95 13.69 4.60
N VAL A 246 0.76 14.89 4.06
CA VAL A 246 1.33 16.14 4.56
C VAL A 246 0.18 17.11 4.75
N ASP A 247 0.13 17.73 5.93
CA ASP A 247 -0.92 18.70 6.26
C ASP A 247 -0.42 20.12 6.03
N TYR A 248 -1.02 20.78 5.05
CA TYR A 248 -0.76 22.17 4.72
C TYR A 248 -1.81 23.06 5.38
N ALA A 249 -1.44 23.77 6.45
CA ALA A 249 -2.29 24.77 7.08
C ALA A 249 -2.43 25.98 6.15
N ALA A 250 -3.67 26.31 5.79
CA ALA A 250 -4.01 27.41 4.90
C ALA A 250 -5.42 27.94 5.20
N PRO A 251 -5.70 29.22 4.92
CA PRO A 251 -7.02 29.80 5.14
C PRO A 251 -8.13 29.03 4.41
N HIS A 252 -9.31 28.98 5.02
CA HIS A 252 -10.49 28.37 4.42
C HIS A 252 -10.79 29.01 3.07
N GLY A 253 -11.08 28.19 2.06
CA GLY A 253 -11.37 28.66 0.70
C GLY A 253 -10.14 28.85 -0.20
N THR A 254 -8.91 28.68 0.32
CA THR A 254 -7.68 28.73 -0.48
C THR A 254 -7.75 27.71 -1.63
N ASN A 255 -7.32 28.10 -2.84
CA ASN A 255 -7.38 27.20 -3.99
C ASN A 255 -6.45 25.99 -3.81
N VAL A 256 -6.99 24.79 -4.06
CA VAL A 256 -6.23 23.55 -4.13
C VAL A 256 -6.07 23.15 -5.59
N LYS A 257 -4.82 22.90 -5.99
CA LYS A 257 -4.42 22.63 -7.37
C LYS A 257 -3.94 21.18 -7.51
N ALA A 258 -4.19 20.58 -8.67
CA ALA A 258 -3.63 19.28 -9.00
C ALA A 258 -2.09 19.34 -9.01
N ALA A 259 -1.45 18.47 -8.23
CA ALA A 259 0.00 18.43 -8.09
C ALA A 259 0.70 17.95 -9.36
N ALA A 260 0.03 17.17 -10.20
CA ALA A 260 0.52 16.71 -11.49
C ALA A 260 -0.63 16.41 -12.46
N ASN A 261 -0.32 16.25 -13.76
CA ASN A 261 -1.25 15.78 -14.78
C ASN A 261 -1.84 14.42 -14.38
N GLY A 262 -3.12 14.20 -14.64
CA GLY A 262 -3.75 12.92 -14.31
C GLY A 262 -5.23 12.86 -14.61
N ARG A 263 -5.89 11.83 -14.07
CA ARG A 263 -7.34 11.63 -14.16
C ARG A 263 -7.93 11.49 -12.77
N VAL A 264 -9.00 12.22 -12.51
CA VAL A 264 -9.75 12.14 -11.26
C VAL A 264 -10.42 10.76 -11.15
N ILE A 265 -10.04 9.97 -10.16
CA ILE A 265 -10.61 8.62 -9.93
C ILE A 265 -11.68 8.63 -8.83
N PHE A 266 -11.65 9.64 -7.95
CA PHE A 266 -12.64 9.87 -6.91
C PHE A 266 -12.85 11.37 -6.68
N ALA A 267 -14.10 11.78 -6.48
CA ALA A 267 -14.49 13.13 -6.09
C ALA A 267 -15.79 13.02 -5.29
N GLY A 268 -15.73 13.22 -3.98
CA GLY A 268 -16.87 12.99 -3.09
C GLY A 268 -16.48 13.08 -1.62
N THR A 269 -17.28 12.49 -0.74
CA THR A 269 -17.00 12.46 0.71
C THR A 269 -16.48 11.09 1.13
N LYS A 270 -15.43 11.06 1.97
CA LYS A 270 -14.97 9.88 2.70
C LYS A 270 -15.03 10.17 4.20
N SER A 271 -15.41 9.18 5.00
CA SER A 271 -15.33 9.25 6.47
C SER A 271 -13.91 9.63 6.91
N GLY A 272 -13.75 10.35 8.01
CA GLY A 272 -12.45 10.92 8.42
C GLY A 272 -12.03 12.12 7.57
N TYR A 273 -11.74 11.90 6.29
CA TYR A 273 -11.20 12.91 5.37
C TYR A 273 -12.17 14.02 4.93
N GLY A 274 -13.48 13.82 5.08
CA GLY A 274 -14.47 14.78 4.57
C GLY A 274 -14.52 14.78 3.05
N LYS A 275 -14.56 15.98 2.43
CA LYS A 275 -14.58 16.11 0.97
C LYS A 275 -13.17 15.85 0.41
N VAL A 276 -13.10 14.89 -0.51
CA VAL A 276 -11.85 14.36 -1.08
C VAL A 276 -11.89 14.37 -2.59
N VAL A 277 -10.75 14.71 -3.19
CA VAL A 277 -10.44 14.39 -4.58
C VAL A 277 -9.27 13.41 -4.60
N GLU A 278 -9.34 12.37 -5.42
CA GLU A 278 -8.19 11.51 -5.73
C GLU A 278 -7.90 11.55 -7.23
N ILE A 279 -6.63 11.70 -7.58
CA ILE A 279 -6.16 11.77 -8.95
C ILE A 279 -5.19 10.61 -9.18
N SER A 280 -5.47 9.77 -10.16
CA SER A 280 -4.52 8.81 -10.70
C SER A 280 -3.60 9.49 -11.69
N HIS A 281 -2.32 9.18 -11.58
CA HIS A 281 -1.26 9.64 -12.45
C HIS A 281 -0.62 8.43 -13.15
N GLU A 282 0.43 8.69 -13.93
CA GLU A 282 1.24 7.63 -14.53
C GLU A 282 2.04 6.86 -13.46
N ASN A 283 2.61 5.71 -13.85
CA ASN A 283 3.50 4.88 -13.04
C ASN A 283 2.90 4.39 -11.70
N GLY A 284 1.59 4.08 -11.70
CA GLY A 284 0.89 3.59 -10.51
C GLY A 284 0.76 4.63 -9.39
N LEU A 285 1.01 5.91 -9.68
CA LEU A 285 0.95 6.99 -8.70
C LEU A 285 -0.47 7.53 -8.52
N LYS A 286 -0.81 7.91 -7.30
CA LYS A 286 -2.07 8.55 -6.93
C LYS A 286 -1.82 9.69 -5.96
N THR A 287 -2.50 10.81 -6.12
CA THR A 287 -2.57 11.86 -5.11
C THR A 287 -3.97 11.96 -4.49
N LEU A 288 -4.04 12.29 -3.21
CA LEU A 288 -5.26 12.47 -2.43
C LEU A 288 -5.28 13.89 -1.84
N TYR A 289 -6.41 14.58 -1.95
CA TYR A 289 -6.61 15.96 -1.48
C TYR A 289 -7.86 15.96 -0.58
N ALA A 290 -7.68 16.07 0.73
CA ALA A 290 -8.75 15.92 1.72
C ALA A 290 -9.09 17.23 2.46
N HIS A 291 -10.11 17.16 3.32
CA HIS A 291 -10.67 18.26 4.11
C HIS A 291 -11.17 19.46 3.30
N LEU A 292 -11.51 19.24 2.02
CA LEU A 292 -11.89 20.31 1.12
C LEU A 292 -13.20 21.00 1.57
N SER A 293 -13.31 22.31 1.40
CA SER A 293 -14.59 23.02 1.59
C SER A 293 -15.50 22.85 0.37
N LYS A 294 -14.89 22.84 -0.82
CA LYS A 294 -15.54 22.69 -2.11
C LYS A 294 -14.72 21.78 -3.02
N ILE A 295 -15.41 20.90 -3.74
CA ILE A 295 -14.85 20.11 -4.82
C ILE A 295 -15.21 20.81 -6.14
N ASN A 296 -14.22 21.06 -6.98
CA ASN A 296 -14.40 21.63 -8.32
C ASN A 296 -14.19 20.60 -9.43
N ALA A 297 -13.53 19.48 -9.12
CA ALA A 297 -13.28 18.37 -10.04
C ALA A 297 -14.42 17.34 -10.04
N LYS A 298 -14.59 16.62 -11.16
CA LYS A 298 -15.55 15.50 -11.30
C LYS A 298 -14.81 14.19 -11.57
N LYS A 299 -15.36 13.07 -11.10
CA LYS A 299 -14.82 11.74 -11.42
C LYS A 299 -14.74 11.54 -12.94
N GLY A 300 -13.62 10.99 -13.41
CA GLY A 300 -13.33 10.78 -14.83
C GLY A 300 -12.66 11.97 -15.53
N GLN A 301 -12.69 13.17 -14.94
CA GLN A 301 -12.10 14.38 -15.51
C GLN A 301 -10.57 14.23 -15.65
N LYS A 302 -10.04 14.59 -16.82
CA LYS A 302 -8.59 14.81 -17.01
C LYS A 302 -8.23 16.17 -16.41
N VAL A 303 -7.14 16.22 -15.65
CA VAL A 303 -6.65 17.46 -15.03
C VAL A 303 -5.20 17.69 -15.37
N GLN A 304 -4.83 18.95 -15.53
CA GLN A 304 -3.45 19.37 -15.75
C GLN A 304 -2.81 19.85 -14.44
N THR A 305 -1.49 19.73 -14.35
CA THR A 305 -0.71 20.29 -13.25
C THR A 305 -1.06 21.75 -13.02
N GLY A 306 -1.39 22.12 -11.78
CA GLY A 306 -1.76 23.49 -11.41
C GLY A 306 -3.25 23.83 -11.60
N GLN A 307 -4.04 22.97 -12.24
CA GLN A 307 -5.49 23.16 -12.38
C GLN A 307 -6.18 23.14 -11.01
N ILE A 308 -7.08 24.09 -10.76
CA ILE A 308 -7.86 24.14 -9.52
C ILE A 308 -8.86 22.98 -9.50
N ILE A 309 -8.77 22.14 -8.47
CA ILE A 309 -9.59 20.94 -8.27
C ILE A 309 -10.51 21.04 -7.06
N GLY A 310 -10.29 22.03 -6.20
CA GLY A 310 -11.10 22.27 -5.02
C GLY A 310 -10.60 23.47 -4.23
N LYS A 311 -11.12 23.60 -3.02
CA LYS A 311 -10.73 24.64 -2.07
C LYS A 311 -10.47 24.04 -0.69
N VAL A 312 -9.45 24.55 -0.01
CA VAL A 312 -9.12 24.20 1.38
C VAL A 312 -10.35 24.42 2.26
N GLY A 313 -10.54 23.54 3.24
CA GLY A 313 -11.63 23.64 4.19
C GLY A 313 -11.29 23.01 5.51
N ASN A 314 -12.36 22.65 6.24
CA ASN A 314 -12.30 21.92 7.49
C ASN A 314 -13.38 20.82 7.51
N SER A 315 -13.66 20.23 6.34
CA SER A 315 -14.68 19.16 6.26
C SER A 315 -14.14 17.83 6.77
N GLY A 316 -15.03 16.94 7.20
CA GLY A 316 -14.61 15.71 7.88
C GLY A 316 -14.21 16.01 9.32
N LEU A 317 -13.28 15.22 9.85
CA LEU A 317 -12.82 15.32 11.22
C LEU A 317 -11.45 15.99 11.23
N SER A 318 -11.46 17.31 11.29
CA SER A 318 -10.26 18.15 11.23
C SER A 318 -10.30 19.20 12.34
N THR A 319 -9.15 19.44 12.97
CA THR A 319 -9.00 20.38 14.10
C THR A 319 -8.90 21.85 13.66
N GLY A 320 -8.66 22.10 12.37
CA GLY A 320 -8.62 23.45 11.80
C GLY A 320 -8.43 23.44 10.28
N SER A 321 -8.64 24.59 9.63
CA SER A 321 -8.57 24.70 8.17
C SER A 321 -7.20 24.30 7.62
N HIS A 322 -7.15 23.20 6.87
CA HIS A 322 -5.92 22.69 6.25
C HIS A 322 -6.24 21.80 5.04
N LEU A 323 -5.21 21.48 4.25
CA LEU A 323 -5.24 20.45 3.23
C LEU A 323 -4.39 19.28 3.68
N HIS A 324 -5.00 18.10 3.84
CA HIS A 324 -4.26 16.85 3.90
C HIS A 324 -3.94 16.39 2.47
N PHE A 325 -2.66 16.24 2.15
CA PHE A 325 -2.15 15.83 0.85
C PHE A 325 -1.40 14.50 0.94
N GLY A 326 -2.01 13.44 0.39
CA GLY A 326 -1.41 12.11 0.31
C GLY A 326 -0.81 11.82 -1.06
N LEU A 327 0.28 11.05 -1.09
CA LEU A 327 0.89 10.50 -2.30
C LEU A 327 1.08 8.99 -2.13
N TYR A 328 0.67 8.21 -3.11
CA TYR A 328 0.68 6.76 -3.05
C TYR A 328 1.29 6.17 -4.32
N ARG A 329 2.00 5.05 -4.20
CA ARG A 329 2.39 4.17 -5.31
C ARG A 329 1.78 2.80 -5.05
N ASN A 330 0.95 2.32 -5.96
CA ASN A 330 0.27 1.02 -5.83
C ASN A 330 -0.38 0.83 -4.44
N ASN A 331 -1.12 1.84 -3.97
CA ASN A 331 -1.73 1.91 -2.63
C ASN A 331 -0.77 2.02 -1.43
N LYS A 332 0.54 1.90 -1.63
CA LYS A 332 1.53 2.19 -0.58
C LYS A 332 1.72 3.71 -0.44
N PRO A 333 1.49 4.29 0.75
CA PRO A 333 1.72 5.70 0.98
C PRO A 333 3.23 6.01 0.97
N ILE A 334 3.63 7.07 0.27
CA ILE A 334 5.01 7.53 0.14
C ILE A 334 5.10 9.01 0.49
N ASN A 335 6.25 9.45 1.01
CA ASN A 335 6.43 10.84 1.43
C ASN A 335 6.25 11.81 0.25
N PRO A 336 5.22 12.70 0.26
CA PRO A 336 5.03 13.65 -0.82
C PRO A 336 6.19 14.64 -0.96
N LEU A 337 6.82 15.04 0.15
CA LEU A 337 7.86 16.08 0.15
C LEU A 337 9.14 15.65 -0.54
N SER A 338 9.48 14.36 -0.54
CA SER A 338 10.65 13.85 -1.27
C SER A 338 10.41 13.70 -2.78
N ASN A 339 9.16 13.91 -3.22
CA ASN A 339 8.71 13.76 -4.62
C ASN A 339 8.19 15.09 -5.22
N ILE A 340 8.09 16.15 -4.43
CA ILE A 340 7.76 17.50 -4.92
C ILE A 340 9.03 18.21 -5.38
N ASN A 341 9.00 18.82 -6.56
CA ASN A 341 10.11 19.61 -7.14
C ASN A 341 11.48 18.89 -7.20
N SER A 342 11.50 17.55 -7.16
CA SER A 342 12.76 16.81 -7.25
C SER A 342 13.33 16.94 -8.68
N LYS A 343 14.35 17.77 -8.89
CA LYS A 343 15.18 17.70 -10.10
C LYS A 343 15.62 16.24 -10.33
N LYS A 344 15.97 15.87 -11.58
CA LYS A 344 16.50 14.54 -11.93
C LYS A 344 17.46 14.10 -10.81
N SER A 345 17.15 13.02 -10.12
CA SER A 345 17.89 12.66 -8.90
C SER A 345 19.31 12.26 -9.29
N VAL A 346 20.26 13.11 -8.94
CA VAL A 346 21.68 12.81 -9.00
C VAL A 346 22.08 12.53 -7.56
N LEU A 347 22.60 11.32 -7.32
CA LEU A 347 23.10 10.93 -6.00
C LEU A 347 24.28 11.84 -5.62
N ALA A 348 24.36 12.20 -4.34
CA ALA A 348 25.57 12.84 -3.80
C ALA A 348 26.78 11.91 -4.03
N LYS A 349 28.01 12.45 -4.01
CA LYS A 349 29.21 11.67 -4.38
C LYS A 349 29.35 10.40 -3.55
N GLU A 350 29.17 10.50 -2.23
CA GLU A 350 29.26 9.38 -1.30
C GLU A 350 28.16 8.34 -1.55
N GLN A 351 26.92 8.79 -1.76
CA GLN A 351 25.79 7.92 -2.10
C GLN A 351 25.98 7.25 -3.46
N LYS A 352 26.62 7.93 -4.41
CA LYS A 352 26.91 7.39 -5.74
C LYS A 352 27.93 6.26 -5.65
N GLU A 353 28.97 6.39 -4.84
CA GLU A 353 29.96 5.32 -4.65
C GLU A 353 29.36 4.07 -4.00
N GLU A 354 28.53 4.25 -2.97
CA GLU A 354 27.76 3.16 -2.36
C GLU A 354 26.81 2.50 -3.37
N PHE A 355 26.06 3.32 -4.11
CA PHE A 355 25.13 2.86 -5.13
C PHE A 355 25.82 2.06 -6.23
N LEU A 356 26.95 2.51 -6.76
CA LEU A 356 27.65 1.81 -7.85
C LEU A 356 28.14 0.42 -7.41
N LYS A 357 28.55 0.25 -6.14
CA LYS A 357 28.88 -1.07 -5.58
C LYS A 357 27.66 -1.98 -5.53
N LEU A 358 26.53 -1.45 -5.03
CA LEU A 358 25.26 -2.18 -4.96
C LEU A 358 24.74 -2.57 -6.36
N ALA A 359 24.76 -1.63 -7.31
CA ALA A 359 24.33 -1.84 -8.69
C ALA A 359 25.15 -2.94 -9.35
N LYS A 360 26.47 -2.93 -9.19
CA LYS A 360 27.35 -3.97 -9.73
C LYS A 360 27.01 -5.35 -9.17
N GLN A 361 26.78 -5.47 -7.85
CA GLN A 361 26.39 -6.74 -7.24
C GLN A 361 25.08 -7.28 -7.81
N TYR A 362 24.07 -6.43 -7.96
CA TYR A 362 22.79 -6.83 -8.54
C TYR A 362 22.88 -7.12 -10.04
N GLU A 363 23.71 -6.39 -10.78
CA GLU A 363 23.95 -6.64 -12.20
C GLU A 363 24.50 -8.05 -12.43
N GLU A 364 25.49 -8.45 -11.63
CA GLU A 364 26.05 -9.80 -11.66
C GLU A 364 24.99 -10.86 -11.35
N GLN A 365 24.19 -10.66 -10.30
CA GLN A 365 23.10 -11.58 -9.94
C GLN A 365 22.03 -11.69 -11.04
N LEU A 366 21.65 -10.59 -11.70
CA LEU A 366 20.68 -10.61 -12.80
C LEU A 366 21.22 -11.37 -14.02
N LYS A 367 22.51 -11.18 -14.34
CA LYS A 367 23.17 -11.90 -15.44
C LYS A 367 23.24 -13.39 -15.15
N ILE A 368 23.60 -13.78 -13.92
CA ILE A 368 23.60 -15.18 -13.47
C ILE A 368 22.19 -15.77 -13.56
N ALA A 369 21.16 -15.06 -13.07
CA ALA A 369 19.78 -15.52 -13.15
C ALA A 369 19.31 -15.80 -14.59
N ILE A 370 19.74 -14.97 -15.56
CA ILE A 370 19.50 -15.22 -16.99
C ILE A 370 20.18 -16.49 -17.48
N ILE A 371 21.44 -16.70 -17.11
CA ILE A 371 22.21 -17.87 -17.54
C ILE A 371 21.58 -19.14 -16.94
N ASP A 372 21.36 -19.13 -15.62
CA ASP A 372 20.91 -20.30 -14.89
C ASP A 372 19.48 -20.69 -15.27
N ASN A 373 18.52 -19.76 -15.29
CA ASN A 373 17.10 -20.09 -15.50
C ASN A 373 16.66 -20.22 -16.96
N LEU A 374 17.45 -19.73 -17.94
CA LEU A 374 17.15 -19.95 -19.36
C LEU A 374 17.92 -21.13 -19.97
N HIS A 375 19.02 -21.56 -19.35
CA HIS A 375 19.74 -22.77 -19.77
C HIS A 375 19.39 -24.02 -18.95
N SER A 376 18.82 -23.88 -17.75
CA SER A 376 18.26 -25.02 -17.00
C SER A 376 16.75 -25.17 -17.26
N LYS A 377 16.31 -26.39 -17.60
CA LYS A 377 14.89 -26.73 -17.81
C LYS A 377 14.08 -26.80 -16.50
N ALA A 378 14.41 -26.02 -15.47
CA ALA A 378 13.66 -25.98 -14.22
C ALA A 378 13.79 -24.61 -13.52
N PRO A 379 12.69 -23.98 -13.07
CA PRO A 379 12.78 -22.77 -12.27
C PRO A 379 13.51 -23.07 -10.95
N SER A 380 14.67 -22.43 -10.76
CA SER A 380 15.43 -22.54 -9.52
C SER A 380 14.87 -21.57 -8.47
N TYR A 381 14.11 -22.10 -7.52
CA TYR A 381 13.71 -21.37 -6.32
C TYR A 381 14.87 -21.38 -5.33
N PHE A 382 15.75 -20.38 -5.40
CA PHE A 382 16.69 -20.15 -4.30
C PHE A 382 15.99 -19.38 -3.19
N ALA A 383 15.51 -20.10 -2.18
CA ALA A 383 15.30 -19.52 -0.86
C ALA A 383 16.69 -19.37 -0.22
N SER A 384 17.21 -18.15 -0.14
CA SER A 384 18.33 -17.86 0.76
C SER A 384 17.79 -17.86 2.20
N ASN A 385 18.31 -18.78 3.03
CA ASN A 385 18.00 -18.90 4.47
C ASN A 385 18.21 -17.62 5.25
#